data_AF-A0A4Y9IGY5-F1
#
_entry.id   AF-A0A4Y9IGY5-F1
#
_cell.length_a   1.000
_cell.length_b   1.000
_cell.length_c   1.000
_cell.angle_alpha   90.00
_cell.angle_beta   90.00
_cell.angle_gamma   90.00
#
_symmetry.space_group_name_H-M   'P 1'
#
loop_
_entity.id
_entity.type
_entity.pdbx_description
1 polymer ?
#
loop_
_entity_poly.entity_id
_entity_poly.type
_entity_poly.pdbx_seq_one_letter_code
_entity_poly.pdbx_strand_id
1 'polypeptide(L)'
;RKIPLMTSDAGVSVRLGDVARIQIGPEMRRGIAELNGEGEVAGGVIIMRSGKNALETIDAVKVKLEKLKASLPPGVEIVPTYDRSSLIKRAVSNLKEKLIEEFIVVAVVCALFLFHLRSALVAIITLPIGI
;
A
#
# COMPACT_ATOMS: atom_id res chain seq x y z
N ARG A 1 -0.32 0.29 -40.84
CA ARG A 1 -0.93 -0.45 -41.99
C ARG A 1 -0.40 0.03 -43.34
N LYS A 2 -0.32 1.34 -43.61
CA LYS A 2 0.21 1.91 -44.88
C LYS A 2 1.72 2.23 -44.79
N ILE A 3 2.53 1.29 -44.32
CA ILE A 3 3.99 1.47 -44.29
C ILE A 3 4.52 0.99 -45.65
N PRO A 4 5.21 1.82 -46.45
CA PRO A 4 5.77 1.40 -47.72
C PRO A 4 6.96 0.44 -47.48
N LEU A 5 7.03 -0.64 -48.26
CA LEU A 5 8.13 -1.61 -48.24
C LEU A 5 9.02 -1.48 -49.48
N MET A 6 8.40 -1.29 -50.64
CA MET A 6 9.07 -1.00 -51.90
C MET A 6 8.18 -0.12 -52.78
N THR A 7 8.80 0.60 -53.69
CA THR A 7 8.12 1.38 -54.72
C THR A 7 8.69 0.96 -56.07
N SER A 8 7.82 0.57 -56.99
CA SER A 8 8.21 0.25 -58.37
C SER A 8 8.63 1.51 -59.13
N ASP A 9 9.39 1.35 -60.21
CA ASP A 9 9.79 2.46 -61.09
C ASP A 9 8.58 3.20 -61.71
N ALA A 10 7.41 2.54 -61.76
CA ALA A 10 6.13 3.11 -62.17
C ALA A 10 5.41 3.90 -61.05
N GLY A 11 6.02 4.07 -59.87
CA GLY A 11 5.47 4.82 -58.74
C GLY A 11 4.46 4.07 -57.88
N VAL A 12 4.15 2.80 -58.18
CA VAL A 12 3.24 1.97 -57.37
C VAL A 12 4.01 1.40 -56.18
N SER A 13 3.52 1.64 -54.96
CA SER A 13 4.14 1.17 -53.72
C SER A 13 3.46 -0.08 -53.17
N VAL A 14 4.27 -1.09 -52.86
CA VAL A 14 3.87 -2.26 -52.07
C VAL A 14 3.98 -1.90 -50.59
N ARG A 15 2.91 -2.10 -49.84
CA ARG A 15 2.78 -1.74 -48.43
C ARG A 15 2.87 -2.96 -47.54
N LEU A 16 3.21 -2.76 -46.26
CA LEU A 16 3.21 -3.81 -45.25
C LEU A 16 1.85 -4.52 -45.14
N GLY A 17 0.76 -3.79 -45.37
CA GLY A 17 -0.59 -4.38 -45.38
C GLY A 17 -0.86 -5.32 -46.57
N ASP A 18 -0.08 -5.25 -47.65
CA ASP A 18 -0.24 -6.12 -48.82
C ASP A 18 0.41 -7.49 -48.61
N VAL A 19 1.36 -7.59 -47.66
CA VAL A 19 2.15 -8.80 -47.39
C VAL A 19 1.98 -9.37 -45.98
N ALA A 20 1.33 -8.64 -45.06
CA ALA A 20 1.14 -9.07 -43.67
C ALA A 20 -0.23 -8.71 -43.11
N ARG A 21 -0.79 -9.59 -42.28
CA ARG A 21 -2.01 -9.33 -41.51
C ARG A 21 -1.67 -8.59 -40.22
N ILE A 22 -2.09 -7.33 -40.12
CA ILE A 22 -1.82 -6.46 -38.97
C ILE A 22 -3.01 -6.48 -38.01
N GLN A 23 -2.83 -7.19 -36.89
CA GLN A 23 -3.82 -7.32 -35.82
C GLN A 23 -3.27 -6.76 -34.51
N ILE A 24 -4.18 -6.30 -33.65
CA ILE A 24 -3.86 -5.94 -32.26
C ILE A 24 -4.08 -7.21 -31.45
N GLY A 25 -3.07 -7.62 -30.70
CA GLY A 25 -3.11 -8.80 -29.84
C GLY A 25 -2.34 -8.55 -28.55
N PRO A 26 -2.46 -9.46 -27.57
CA PRO A 26 -1.71 -9.37 -26.33
C PRO A 26 -0.22 -9.64 -26.56
N GLU A 27 0.63 -9.07 -25.71
CA GLU A 27 2.04 -9.44 -25.60
C GLU A 27 2.20 -10.74 -24.79
N MET A 28 3.32 -11.43 -24.99
CA MET A 28 3.69 -12.57 -24.15
C MET A 28 3.82 -12.14 -22.68
N ARG A 29 3.01 -12.75 -21.81
CA ARG A 29 2.97 -12.42 -20.39
C ARG A 29 4.15 -13.04 -19.64
N ARG A 30 4.80 -12.26 -18.77
CA ARG A 30 5.86 -12.74 -17.85
C ARG A 30 5.37 -13.04 -16.44
N GLY A 31 4.11 -12.72 -16.16
CA GLY A 31 3.44 -12.93 -14.89
C GLY A 31 1.93 -12.82 -15.08
N ILE A 32 1.19 -13.49 -14.21
CA ILE A 32 -0.26 -13.54 -14.21
C ILE A 32 -0.71 -13.18 -12.79
N ALA A 33 -1.75 -12.37 -12.67
CA ALA A 33 -2.39 -12.07 -11.40
C ALA A 33 -3.85 -12.49 -11.45
N GLU A 34 -4.31 -13.10 -10.38
CA GLU A 34 -5.66 -13.64 -10.22
C GLU A 34 -6.22 -13.09 -8.91
N LEU A 35 -7.53 -12.82 -8.88
CA LEU A 35 -8.21 -12.30 -7.70
C LEU A 35 -9.30 -13.28 -7.22
N ASN A 36 -9.04 -13.90 -6.07
CA ASN A 36 -9.98 -14.72 -5.31
C ASN A 36 -10.53 -15.98 -6.02
N GLY A 37 -9.88 -16.45 -7.08
CA GLY A 37 -10.33 -17.58 -7.91
C GLY A 37 -11.43 -17.22 -8.92
N GLU A 38 -11.79 -15.94 -9.04
CA GLU A 38 -12.90 -15.47 -9.87
C GLU A 38 -12.44 -14.92 -11.23
N GLY A 39 -11.13 -14.73 -11.43
CA GLY A 39 -10.61 -14.32 -12.72
C GLY A 39 -9.23 -13.67 -12.71
N GLU A 40 -8.63 -13.64 -13.90
CA GLU A 40 -7.38 -12.93 -14.13
C GLU A 40 -7.61 -11.42 -14.13
N VAL A 41 -6.77 -10.68 -13.39
CA VAL A 41 -6.86 -9.22 -13.24
C VAL A 41 -5.50 -8.56 -13.49
N ALA A 42 -5.53 -7.26 -13.77
CA ALA A 42 -4.31 -6.44 -13.75
C ALA A 42 -4.07 -5.89 -12.34
N GLY A 43 -2.88 -6.13 -11.81
CA GLY A 43 -2.47 -5.66 -10.47
C GLY A 43 -1.34 -4.65 -10.50
N GLY A 44 -1.12 -3.99 -9.36
CA GLY A 44 0.01 -3.09 -9.14
C GLY A 44 0.51 -3.17 -7.70
N VAL A 45 1.82 -3.00 -7.51
CA VAL A 45 2.45 -2.97 -6.19
C VAL A 45 3.13 -1.64 -5.94
N ILE A 46 3.06 -1.16 -4.71
CA ILE A 46 3.67 0.11 -4.31
C ILE A 46 4.94 -0.20 -3.53
N ILE A 47 6.07 0.21 -4.12
CA ILE A 47 7.38 0.01 -3.51
C ILE A 47 7.79 1.32 -2.84
N MET A 48 7.92 1.27 -1.52
CA MET A 48 8.38 2.41 -0.73
C MET A 48 9.90 2.59 -0.89
N ARG A 49 10.36 3.84 -0.87
CA ARG A 49 11.79 4.17 -0.79
C ARG A 49 12.40 3.63 0.51
N SER A 50 13.58 3.03 0.41
CA SER A 50 14.33 2.53 1.57
C SER A 50 14.60 3.64 2.60
N GLY A 51 14.52 3.29 3.89
CA GLY A 51 14.72 4.20 5.01
C GLY A 51 13.63 5.24 5.22
N LYS A 52 12.49 5.15 4.52
CA LYS A 52 11.33 6.05 4.72
C LYS A 52 10.23 5.40 5.56
N ASN A 53 9.28 6.22 6.00
CA ASN A 53 8.18 5.79 6.86
C ASN A 53 7.08 5.09 6.05
N ALA A 54 6.82 3.83 6.38
CA ALA A 54 5.81 3.02 5.71
C ALA A 54 4.38 3.50 5.96
N LEU A 55 4.05 3.87 7.19
CA LEU A 55 2.70 4.30 7.54
C LEU A 55 2.34 5.61 6.80
N GLU A 56 3.24 6.58 6.85
CA GLU A 56 3.08 7.86 6.16
C GLU A 56 2.93 7.67 4.64
N THR A 57 3.77 6.81 4.04
CA THR A 57 3.70 6.50 2.62
C THR A 57 2.35 5.87 2.25
N ILE A 58 1.86 4.92 3.04
CA ILE A 58 0.59 4.24 2.78
C ILE A 58 -0.59 5.21 2.92
N ASP A 59 -0.57 6.07 3.93
CA ASP A 59 -1.63 7.07 4.13
C ASP A 59 -1.67 8.06 2.95
N ALA A 60 -0.51 8.54 2.47
CA ALA A 60 -0.43 9.39 1.29
C ALA A 60 -0.94 8.70 0.01
N VAL A 61 -0.62 7.42 -0.17
CA VAL A 61 -1.13 6.58 -1.26
C VAL A 61 -2.65 6.50 -1.23
N LYS A 62 -3.24 6.17 -0.06
CA LYS A 62 -4.69 6.05 0.09
C LYS A 62 -5.39 7.36 -0.29
N VAL A 63 -4.88 8.49 0.21
CA VAL A 63 -5.38 9.82 -0.16
C VAL A 63 -5.30 10.05 -1.66
N LYS A 64 -4.22 9.63 -2.33
CA LYS A 64 -4.07 9.77 -3.78
C LYS A 64 -5.03 8.87 -4.55
N LEU A 65 -5.24 7.64 -4.09
CA LEU A 65 -6.19 6.70 -4.70
C LEU A 65 -7.62 7.25 -4.62
N GLU A 66 -8.05 7.77 -3.48
CA GLU A 66 -9.38 8.40 -3.35
C GLU A 66 -9.54 9.57 -4.33
N LYS A 67 -8.51 10.40 -4.52
CA LYS A 67 -8.54 11.49 -5.52
C LYS A 67 -8.64 10.96 -6.95
N LEU A 68 -8.00 9.83 -7.26
CA LEU A 68 -7.99 9.26 -8.60
C LEU A 68 -9.27 8.49 -8.95
N LYS A 69 -10.05 8.04 -7.94
CA LYS A 69 -11.32 7.33 -8.18
C LYS A 69 -12.24 8.08 -9.13
N ALA A 70 -12.34 9.40 -9.00
CA ALA A 70 -13.17 10.23 -9.88
C ALA A 70 -12.70 10.27 -11.34
N SER A 71 -11.44 9.95 -11.60
CA SER A 71 -10.86 9.92 -12.96
C SER A 71 -10.87 8.54 -13.58
N LEU A 72 -11.34 7.51 -12.87
CA LEU A 72 -11.38 6.15 -13.39
C LEU A 72 -12.51 6.02 -14.43
N PRO A 73 -12.31 5.22 -15.50
CA PRO A 73 -13.38 4.86 -16.42
C PRO A 73 -14.55 4.19 -15.68
N PRO A 74 -15.78 4.32 -16.19
CA PRO A 74 -16.95 3.69 -15.58
C PRO A 74 -16.75 2.17 -15.48
N GLY A 75 -17.06 1.60 -14.31
CA GLY A 75 -16.93 0.17 -14.02
C GLY A 75 -15.53 -0.28 -13.55
N VAL A 76 -14.55 0.63 -13.46
CA VAL A 76 -13.21 0.30 -12.92
C VAL A 76 -13.18 0.54 -11.41
N GLU A 77 -12.80 -0.49 -10.65
CA GLU A 77 -12.60 -0.44 -9.21
C GLU A 77 -11.17 -0.84 -8.83
N ILE A 78 -10.62 -0.17 -7.82
CA ILE A 78 -9.31 -0.51 -7.25
C ILE A 78 -9.56 -1.23 -5.93
N VAL A 79 -9.32 -2.54 -5.90
CA VAL A 79 -9.46 -3.38 -4.71
C VAL A 79 -8.08 -3.59 -4.05
N PRO A 80 -7.84 -3.04 -2.84
CA PRO A 80 -6.58 -3.26 -2.14
C PRO A 80 -6.44 -4.73 -1.70
N THR A 81 -5.40 -5.41 -2.17
CA THR A 81 -5.14 -6.82 -1.82
C THR A 81 -4.19 -6.99 -0.64
N TYR A 82 -3.35 -6.00 -0.35
CA TYR A 82 -2.41 -6.03 0.77
C TYR A 82 -2.16 -4.63 1.33
N ASP A 83 -2.33 -4.48 2.66
CA ASP A 83 -2.12 -3.22 3.36
C ASP A 83 -1.36 -3.43 4.69
N ARG A 84 -0.09 -3.03 4.68
CA ARG A 84 0.80 -3.13 5.85
C ARG A 84 0.46 -2.15 6.98
N SER A 85 -0.28 -1.07 6.71
CA SER A 85 -0.63 -0.08 7.73
C SER A 85 -1.51 -0.68 8.85
N SER A 86 -2.33 -1.67 8.51
CA SER A 86 -3.16 -2.40 9.47
C SER A 86 -2.32 -3.05 10.58
N LEU A 87 -1.24 -3.73 10.21
CA LEU A 87 -0.31 -4.36 11.13
C LEU A 87 0.42 -3.33 12.00
N ILE A 88 0.90 -2.23 11.40
CA ILE A 88 1.58 -1.16 12.13
C ILE A 88 0.65 -0.57 13.20
N LYS A 89 -0.59 -0.23 12.82
CA LYS A 89 -1.58 0.34 13.75
C LYS A 89 -1.91 -0.62 14.89
N ARG A 90 -2.08 -1.91 14.60
CA ARG A 90 -2.31 -2.94 15.63
C ARG A 90 -1.13 -3.08 16.58
N ALA A 91 0.10 -3.11 16.06
CA ALA A 91 1.30 -3.21 16.88
C ALA A 91 1.46 -2.00 17.82
N VAL A 92 1.26 -0.78 17.31
CA VAL A 92 1.31 0.46 18.12
C VAL A 92 0.20 0.48 19.17
N SER A 93 -1.03 0.08 18.79
CA SER A 93 -2.16 0.01 19.72
C SER A 93 -1.89 -0.98 20.85
N ASN A 94 -1.40 -2.17 20.50
CA ASN A 94 -1.07 -3.20 21.48
C ASN A 94 0.02 -2.72 22.44
N LEU A 95 1.09 -2.10 21.92
CA LEU A 95 2.15 -1.56 22.77
C LEU A 95 1.62 -0.48 23.73
N LYS A 96 0.79 0.45 23.22
CA LYS A 96 0.16 1.49 24.03
C LYS A 96 -0.72 0.91 25.14
N GLU A 97 -1.51 -0.11 24.83
CA GLU A 97 -2.36 -0.80 25.80
C GLU A 97 -1.52 -1.45 26.89
N LYS A 98 -0.44 -2.16 26.52
CA LYS A 98 0.46 -2.79 27.50
C LYS A 98 1.20 -1.79 28.37
N LEU A 99 1.65 -0.66 27.83
CA LEU A 99 2.24 0.40 28.64
C LEU A 99 1.26 0.97 29.68
N ILE A 100 -0.03 1.09 29.33
CA ILE A 100 -1.06 1.55 30.26
C ILE A 100 -1.34 0.49 31.34
N GLU A 101 -1.43 -0.79 30.95
CA GLU A 101 -1.59 -1.89 31.91
C GLU A 101 -0.44 -1.92 32.92
N GLU A 102 0.81 -1.88 32.44
CA GLU A 102 2.01 -1.86 33.29
C GLU A 102 2.02 -0.65 34.23
N PHE A 103 1.68 0.53 33.71
CA PHE A 103 1.59 1.76 34.51
C PHE A 103 0.58 1.63 35.66
N ILE A 104 -0.61 1.08 35.39
CA ILE A 104 -1.65 0.86 36.40
C ILE A 104 -1.18 -0.15 37.44
N VAL A 105 -0.57 -1.26 37.01
CA VAL A 105 -0.06 -2.29 37.93
C VAL A 105 1.00 -1.69 38.86
N VAL A 106 1.97 -0.94 38.33
CA VAL A 106 3.01 -0.28 39.14
C VAL A 106 2.37 0.72 40.11
N ALA A 107 1.42 1.53 39.66
CA ALA A 107 0.73 2.49 40.52
C ALA A 107 0.02 1.80 41.69
N VAL A 108 -0.67 0.68 41.45
CA VAL A 108 -1.35 -0.10 42.49
C VAL A 108 -0.35 -0.69 43.49
N VAL A 109 0.73 -1.31 43.02
CA VAL A 109 1.76 -1.91 43.89
C VAL A 109 2.43 -0.84 44.76
N CYS A 110 2.79 0.32 44.18
CA CYS A 110 3.35 1.44 44.92
C CYS A 110 2.37 1.99 45.97
N ALA A 111 1.09 2.13 45.62
CA ALA A 111 0.08 2.62 46.56
C ALA A 111 -0.09 1.68 47.76
N LEU A 112 -0.10 0.36 47.53
CA LEU A 112 -0.23 -0.64 48.58
C LEU A 112 0.98 -0.67 49.54
N PHE A 113 2.19 -0.53 49.03
CA PHE A 113 3.40 -0.61 49.85
C PHE A 113 3.78 0.70 50.53
N LEU A 114 3.59 1.85 49.88
CA LEU A 114 3.98 3.13 50.46
C LEU A 114 2.93 3.69 51.44
N PHE A 115 1.65 3.30 51.32
CA PHE A 115 0.51 3.80 52.12
C PHE A 115 0.45 5.34 52.26
N HIS A 116 1.18 6.05 51.39
CA HIS A 116 1.36 7.49 51.40
C HIS A 116 1.27 7.98 49.96
N LEU A 117 0.12 8.55 49.62
CA LEU A 117 -0.25 8.90 48.25
C LEU A 117 0.78 9.81 47.57
N ARG A 118 1.40 10.74 48.32
CA ARG A 118 2.43 11.63 47.76
C ARG A 118 3.67 10.86 47.32
N SER A 119 4.08 9.83 48.05
CA SER A 119 5.27 9.04 47.73
C SER A 119 5.03 8.12 46.52
N ALA A 120 3.82 7.55 46.42
CA ALA A 120 3.41 6.78 45.24
C ALA A 120 3.32 7.66 43.98
N LEU A 121 2.79 8.88 44.10
CA LEU A 121 2.71 9.83 42.97
C LEU A 121 4.08 10.20 42.39
N VAL A 122 5.13 10.29 43.22
CA VAL A 122 6.51 10.51 42.72
C VAL A 122 6.92 9.37 41.78
N ALA A 123 6.78 8.10 42.20
CA ALA A 123 7.14 6.95 41.38
C ALA A 123 6.31 6.88 40.09
N ILE A 124 5.00 7.13 40.18
CA ILE A 124 4.07 7.13 39.05
C ILE A 124 4.45 8.20 38.01
N ILE A 125 4.77 9.43 38.44
CA ILE A 125 5.12 10.54 37.53
C ILE A 125 6.50 10.34 36.89
N THR A 126 7.40 9.60 37.53
CA THR A 126 8.74 9.35 36.99
C THR A 126 8.70 8.44 35.75
N LEU A 127 7.72 7.54 35.67
CA LEU A 127 7.62 6.54 34.60
C LEU A 127 7.33 7.16 33.22
N PRO A 128 6.36 8.10 33.06
CA PRO A 128 6.15 8.83 31.81
C PRO A 128 7.29 9.79 31.44
N ILE A 129 8.05 10.31 32.42
CA ILE A 129 9.17 11.23 32.16
C ILE A 129 10.40 10.48 31.63
N GLY A 130 10.54 9.20 32.00
CA GLY A 130 11.66 8.37 31.56
C GLY A 130 11.56 7.85 30.12
N ILE A 131 10.40 8.03 29.47
CA ILE A 131 10.10 7.59 28.09
C ILE A 131 10.10 8.82 27.18
#